data_AF-A0A7C3PEI6-F1
#
_entry.id   AF-A0A7C3PEI6-F1
#
_cell.length_a   1.000
_cell.length_b   1.000
_cell.length_c   1.000
_cell.angle_alpha   90.00
_cell.angle_beta   90.00
_cell.angle_gamma   90.00
#
_symmetry.space_group_name_H-M   'P 1'
#
loop_
_entity.id
_entity.type
_entity.pdbx_description
1 polymer ?
#
loop_
_entity_poly.entity_id
_entity_poly.type
_entity_poly.pdbx_seq_one_letter_code
_entity_poly.pdbx_strand_id
1 'polypeptide(L)'
;MNSRFLRDHGWAARACAAAWALCAGATRGDAELLEGRVEPPDPASASAPAQSPDAPADPRTWSVQFEPQMWFPALRGDIEMPGGSLFDVETLDLDEPELSPAGELSIRGGDWIFQFNGFAFDVEAASRADDAFAAGGGAGAVAVGDRVEYELDYGAFEFNMGKHVWSVPLKDADDVAVDFDLYAGARAYALDLRLETGSGVSSHDAQWADALVGMRMRLDLPHGFGLETAVDVGGGAFGVDGSFSWDITVAFTWVYENTAGIEIGFRHLSVDTVEGEGAEEFEFDNALAGLFGAVVIRF
;
A
#
# COMPACT_ATOMS: atom_id res chain seq x y z
N MET A 1 -17.96 4.87 22.93
CA MET A 1 -16.57 4.40 23.14
C MET A 1 -16.60 3.01 23.76
N ASN A 2 -16.67 1.99 22.90
CA ASN A 2 -16.98 0.61 23.26
C ASN A 2 -15.69 -0.17 23.55
N SER A 3 -15.68 -0.98 24.61
CA SER A 3 -14.49 -1.65 25.16
C SER A 3 -13.96 -2.84 24.34
N ARG A 4 -14.46 -3.05 23.11
CA ARG A 4 -14.00 -4.09 22.17
C ARG A 4 -12.84 -3.65 21.28
N PHE A 5 -12.74 -2.36 20.96
CA PHE A 5 -11.67 -1.76 20.14
C PHE A 5 -10.24 -1.91 20.70
N LEU A 6 -10.07 -2.38 21.94
CA LEU A 6 -8.74 -2.54 22.58
C LEU A 6 -8.28 -4.00 22.71
N ARG A 7 -9.10 -4.99 22.32
CA ARG A 7 -8.74 -6.40 22.52
C ARG A 7 -8.04 -7.05 21.34
N ASP A 8 -8.21 -6.55 20.12
CA ASP A 8 -7.67 -7.24 18.93
C ASP A 8 -6.42 -6.60 18.29
N HIS A 9 -5.99 -5.40 18.67
CA HIS A 9 -4.78 -4.76 18.10
C HIS A 9 -3.43 -5.15 18.76
N GLY A 10 -3.35 -6.31 19.44
CA GLY A 10 -2.10 -6.81 20.05
C GLY A 10 -1.01 -7.19 19.05
N TRP A 11 -1.35 -7.31 17.76
CA TRP A 11 -0.44 -7.71 16.68
C TRP A 11 0.27 -6.53 16.00
N ALA A 12 -0.37 -5.37 15.87
CA ALA A 12 0.22 -4.17 15.27
C ALA A 12 1.47 -3.68 16.03
N ALA A 13 1.45 -3.78 17.37
CA ALA A 13 2.62 -3.48 18.21
C ALA A 13 3.79 -4.48 18.04
N ARG A 14 3.51 -5.70 17.56
CA ARG A 14 4.54 -6.74 17.29
C ARG A 14 5.14 -6.61 15.90
N ALA A 15 4.37 -6.16 14.90
CA ALA A 15 4.88 -5.87 13.56
C ALA A 15 5.90 -4.72 13.58
N CYS A 16 5.64 -3.67 14.37
CA CYS A 16 6.55 -2.53 14.54
C CYS A 16 7.88 -2.93 15.23
N ALA A 17 7.86 -3.93 16.12
CA ALA A 17 9.06 -4.45 16.78
C ALA A 17 9.88 -5.42 15.89
N ALA A 18 9.25 -6.14 14.96
CA ALA A 18 9.93 -7.06 14.05
C ALA A 18 10.77 -6.33 12.99
N ALA A 19 10.30 -5.17 12.52
CA ALA A 19 11.05 -4.31 11.59
C ALA A 19 12.38 -3.80 12.19
N TRP A 20 12.41 -3.54 13.50
CA TRP A 20 13.64 -3.12 14.20
C TRP A 20 14.68 -4.25 14.36
N ALA A 21 14.26 -5.52 14.41
CA ALA A 21 15.17 -6.65 14.66
C ALA A 21 15.99 -7.05 13.41
N LEU A 22 15.47 -6.80 12.20
CA LEU A 22 16.15 -7.11 10.95
C LEU A 22 17.33 -6.17 10.65
N CYS A 23 17.33 -4.94 11.18
CA CYS A 23 18.44 -4.00 11.00
C CYS A 23 19.65 -4.24 11.93
N ALA A 24 19.50 -5.04 13.00
CA ALA A 24 20.56 -5.19 14.02
C ALA A 24 21.49 -6.41 13.82
N GLY A 25 21.23 -7.26 12.82
CA GLY A 25 21.80 -8.62 12.76
C GLY A 25 23.00 -8.88 11.84
N ALA A 26 23.49 -7.90 11.07
CA ALA A 26 24.51 -8.16 10.05
C ALA A 26 25.89 -7.65 10.46
N THR A 27 26.56 -8.29 11.42
CA THR A 27 28.02 -8.17 11.54
C THR A 27 28.69 -9.52 11.83
N ARG A 28 29.71 -9.81 11.01
CA ARG A 28 30.69 -10.93 11.04
C ARG A 28 30.33 -12.20 10.26
N GLY A 29 30.91 -12.28 9.07
CA GLY A 29 31.25 -13.52 8.38
C GLY A 29 32.51 -13.27 7.56
N ASP A 30 33.54 -14.08 7.79
CA ASP A 30 34.92 -13.91 7.34
C ASP A 30 35.07 -13.99 5.81
N ALA A 31 35.80 -13.03 5.23
CA ALA A 31 36.18 -13.02 3.82
C ALA A 31 37.49 -13.80 3.62
N GLU A 32 37.39 -15.00 3.08
CA GLU A 32 38.54 -15.79 2.62
C GLU A 32 38.86 -15.44 1.15
N LEU A 33 40.13 -15.08 0.93
CA LEU A 33 40.71 -14.57 -0.31
C LEU A 33 40.72 -15.60 -1.45
N LEU A 34 40.14 -15.25 -2.60
CA LEU A 34 40.48 -15.85 -3.88
C LEU A 34 41.32 -14.86 -4.70
N GLU A 35 42.63 -15.06 -4.71
CA GLU A 35 43.58 -14.35 -5.57
C GLU A 35 43.41 -14.81 -7.04
N GLY A 36 42.43 -14.22 -7.72
CA GLY A 36 42.32 -14.24 -9.19
C GLY A 36 43.05 -13.03 -9.78
N ARG A 37 44.18 -13.25 -10.43
CA ARG A 37 44.98 -12.24 -11.12
C ARG A 37 44.17 -11.60 -12.28
N VAL A 38 43.57 -10.44 -12.03
CA VAL A 38 42.92 -9.61 -13.06
C VAL A 38 43.97 -8.71 -13.71
N GLU A 39 44.03 -8.77 -15.04
CA GLU A 39 44.88 -7.94 -15.89
C GLU A 39 44.46 -6.46 -15.78
N PRO A 40 45.40 -5.50 -15.66
CA PRO A 40 45.04 -4.10 -15.47
C PRO A 40 44.30 -3.56 -16.70
N PRO A 41 43.11 -2.95 -16.54
CA PRO A 41 42.42 -2.30 -17.65
C PRO A 41 43.20 -1.08 -18.12
N ASP A 42 43.11 -0.87 -19.43
CA ASP A 42 43.72 0.21 -20.21
C ASP A 42 43.39 1.60 -19.60
N PRO A 43 44.39 2.46 -19.28
CA PRO A 43 44.17 3.76 -18.65
C PRO A 43 43.48 4.81 -19.54
N ALA A 44 43.01 4.44 -20.74
CA ALA A 44 42.41 5.36 -21.71
C ALA A 44 40.87 5.37 -21.73
N SER A 45 40.19 4.55 -20.93
CA SER A 45 38.73 4.65 -20.74
C SER A 45 38.42 5.49 -19.51
N ALA A 46 38.50 6.81 -19.68
CA ALA A 46 37.94 7.76 -18.71
C ALA A 46 36.44 7.46 -18.56
N SER A 47 36.11 6.73 -17.51
CA SER A 47 34.76 6.54 -17.02
C SER A 47 34.25 7.95 -16.70
N ALA A 48 33.25 8.41 -17.44
CA ALA A 48 32.43 9.51 -16.96
C ALA A 48 31.94 9.10 -15.56
N PRO A 49 32.02 9.99 -14.54
CA PRO A 49 31.51 9.65 -13.22
C PRO A 49 30.05 9.25 -13.39
N ALA A 50 29.71 8.05 -12.92
CA ALA A 50 28.33 7.66 -12.71
C ALA A 50 27.75 8.71 -11.76
N GLN A 51 26.95 9.62 -12.30
CA GLN A 51 26.23 10.57 -11.47
C GLN A 51 25.16 9.73 -10.77
N SER A 52 25.33 9.56 -9.46
CA SER A 52 24.26 9.09 -8.57
C SER A 52 22.95 9.78 -8.97
N PRO A 53 21.87 9.03 -9.30
CA PRO A 53 20.64 9.60 -9.83
C PRO A 53 20.02 10.70 -8.95
N ASP A 54 20.30 10.68 -7.64
CA ASP A 54 19.79 11.64 -6.65
C ASP A 54 20.93 12.33 -5.86
N ALA A 55 21.99 12.81 -6.54
CA ALA A 55 22.82 13.86 -5.94
C ALA A 55 21.89 15.01 -5.49
N PRO A 56 22.06 15.59 -4.28
CA PRO A 56 21.08 16.49 -3.69
C PRO A 56 20.70 17.56 -4.70
N ALA A 57 19.45 17.47 -5.16
CA ALA A 57 18.94 18.32 -6.22
C ALA A 57 19.22 19.78 -5.84
N ASP A 58 19.72 20.59 -6.78
CA ASP A 58 19.70 22.04 -6.60
C ASP A 58 18.27 22.37 -6.13
N PRO A 59 18.07 23.06 -4.99
CA PRO A 59 16.74 23.32 -4.44
C PRO A 59 15.81 24.10 -5.40
N ARG A 60 16.32 24.50 -6.58
CA ARG A 60 15.59 25.13 -7.68
C ARG A 60 15.14 24.17 -8.77
N THR A 61 15.58 22.92 -8.75
CA THR A 61 15.21 21.89 -9.74
C THR A 61 14.06 21.06 -9.18
N TRP A 62 12.93 21.11 -9.87
CA TRP A 62 11.79 20.25 -9.59
C TRP A 62 11.90 19.00 -10.45
N SER A 63 11.61 17.83 -9.87
CA SER A 63 11.46 16.58 -10.61
C SER A 63 10.02 16.09 -10.53
N VAL A 64 9.57 15.47 -11.62
CA VAL A 64 8.26 14.85 -11.69
C VAL A 64 8.45 13.38 -12.05
N GLN A 65 7.85 12.50 -11.27
CA GLN A 65 7.87 11.05 -11.48
C GLN A 65 6.43 10.55 -11.57
N PHE A 66 6.13 9.80 -12.64
CA PHE A 66 4.83 9.18 -12.85
C PHE A 66 5.00 7.67 -12.96
N GLU A 67 4.17 6.94 -12.23
CA GLU A 67 4.24 5.50 -12.01
C GLU A 67 2.87 4.86 -12.22
N PRO A 68 2.42 4.69 -13.48
CA PRO A 68 1.29 3.84 -13.76
C PRO A 68 1.62 2.41 -13.32
N GLN A 69 0.75 1.83 -12.49
CA GLN A 69 0.96 0.53 -11.89
C GLN A 69 -0.25 -0.38 -12.08
N MET A 70 0.04 -1.67 -12.00
CA MET A 70 -0.95 -2.73 -11.90
C MET A 70 -0.74 -3.42 -10.57
N TRP A 71 -1.79 -3.48 -9.77
CA TRP A 71 -1.78 -4.16 -8.48
C TRP A 71 -2.59 -5.44 -8.57
N PHE A 72 -2.12 -6.49 -7.91
CA PHE A 72 -2.77 -7.80 -7.81
C PHE A 72 -3.11 -8.07 -6.34
N PRO A 73 -4.04 -7.31 -5.74
CA PRO A 73 -4.41 -7.50 -4.35
C PRO A 73 -5.24 -8.77 -4.16
N ALA A 74 -5.02 -9.45 -3.04
CA ALA A 74 -6.02 -10.33 -2.46
C ALA A 74 -6.80 -9.55 -1.41
N LEU A 75 -8.12 -9.66 -1.46
CA LEU A 75 -9.02 -9.09 -0.45
C LEU A 75 -9.25 -10.12 0.66
N ARG A 76 -9.12 -9.64 1.89
CA ARG A 76 -9.52 -10.34 3.10
C ARG A 76 -10.28 -9.38 3.99
N GLY A 77 -11.39 -9.78 4.58
CA GLY A 77 -12.09 -8.90 5.50
C GLY A 77 -13.46 -9.38 5.90
N ASP A 78 -14.05 -8.69 6.85
CA ASP A 78 -15.41 -8.90 7.30
C ASP A 78 -16.28 -7.69 6.92
N ILE A 79 -17.46 -7.95 6.38
CA ILE A 79 -18.45 -6.90 6.08
C ILE A 79 -19.71 -7.16 6.87
N GLU A 80 -20.12 -6.20 7.72
CA GLU A 80 -21.40 -6.20 8.42
C GLU A 80 -22.35 -5.20 7.75
N MET A 81 -23.48 -5.71 7.26
CA MET A 81 -24.52 -4.89 6.63
C MET A 81 -25.56 -4.43 7.67
N PRO A 82 -26.21 -3.27 7.45
CA PRO A 82 -27.34 -2.82 8.25
C PRO A 82 -28.41 -3.92 8.46
N GLY A 83 -28.58 -4.34 9.71
CA GLY A 83 -29.55 -5.36 10.12
C GLY A 83 -29.11 -6.82 9.90
N GLY A 84 -27.85 -7.05 9.51
CA GLY A 84 -27.27 -8.36 9.19
C GLY A 84 -26.26 -8.87 10.22
N SER A 85 -25.50 -9.90 9.83
CA SER A 85 -24.31 -10.41 10.53
C SER A 85 -23.08 -10.28 9.63
N LEU A 86 -21.89 -10.44 10.18
CA LEU A 86 -20.61 -10.45 9.46
C LEU A 86 -20.58 -11.53 8.37
N PHE A 87 -20.11 -11.18 7.17
CA PHE A 87 -19.66 -12.13 6.16
C PHE A 87 -18.15 -12.04 6.02
N ASP A 88 -17.48 -13.18 6.13
CA ASP A 88 -16.05 -13.31 5.87
C ASP A 88 -15.84 -13.36 4.34
N VAL A 89 -15.12 -12.37 3.84
CA VAL A 89 -14.68 -12.26 2.46
C VAL A 89 -13.24 -12.70 2.42
N GLU A 90 -13.01 -13.99 2.14
CA GLU A 90 -11.67 -14.51 1.79
C GLU A 90 -11.63 -14.85 0.30
N THR A 91 -11.33 -13.88 -0.56
CA THR A 91 -10.99 -14.14 -1.97
C THR A 91 -9.50 -14.44 -2.07
N LEU A 92 -9.16 -15.68 -1.74
CA LEU A 92 -7.86 -16.28 -2.07
C LEU A 92 -7.98 -17.20 -3.29
N ASP A 93 -8.59 -16.71 -4.37
CA ASP A 93 -8.56 -17.43 -5.65
C ASP A 93 -7.29 -17.03 -6.43
N LEU A 94 -6.25 -17.85 -6.28
CA LEU A 94 -5.01 -17.76 -7.06
C LEU A 94 -5.22 -18.09 -8.55
N ASP A 95 -6.40 -18.57 -8.92
CA ASP A 95 -6.73 -19.00 -10.27
C ASP A 95 -7.21 -17.84 -11.16
N GLU A 96 -7.74 -16.76 -10.57
CA GLU A 96 -8.23 -15.56 -11.27
C GLU A 96 -7.75 -14.29 -10.54
N PRO A 97 -6.45 -13.92 -10.63
CA PRO A 97 -5.95 -12.72 -9.98
C PRO A 97 -6.61 -11.47 -10.56
N GLU A 98 -7.28 -10.70 -9.72
CA GLU A 98 -7.93 -9.44 -10.10
C GLU A 98 -6.88 -8.36 -10.31
N LEU A 99 -6.81 -7.89 -11.56
CA LEU A 99 -5.87 -6.87 -11.99
C LEU A 99 -6.48 -5.49 -11.69
N SER A 100 -5.98 -4.81 -10.68
CA SER A 100 -6.41 -3.47 -10.29
C SER A 100 -5.54 -2.39 -10.91
N PRO A 101 -6.12 -1.46 -11.70
CA PRO A 101 -5.37 -0.29 -12.13
C PRO A 101 -5.06 0.60 -10.92
N ALA A 102 -3.81 1.02 -10.82
CA ALA A 102 -3.39 1.97 -9.79
C ALA A 102 -2.29 2.90 -10.33
N GLY A 103 -1.91 3.92 -9.56
CA GLY A 103 -0.86 4.85 -10.00
C GLY A 103 -0.30 5.69 -8.87
N GLU A 104 0.95 6.14 -9.04
CA GLU A 104 1.56 7.20 -8.24
C GLU A 104 2.07 8.34 -9.15
N LEU A 105 1.90 9.58 -8.68
CA LEU A 105 2.52 10.78 -9.21
C LEU A 105 3.26 11.46 -8.07
N SER A 106 4.57 11.63 -8.21
CA SER A 106 5.44 12.26 -7.23
C SER A 106 6.08 13.51 -7.83
N ILE A 107 6.02 14.61 -7.10
CA ILE A 107 6.62 15.89 -7.46
C ILE A 107 7.57 16.28 -6.33
N ARG A 108 8.87 16.38 -6.62
CA ARG A 108 9.90 16.69 -5.63
C ARG A 108 10.61 17.99 -5.97
N GLY A 109 10.92 18.79 -4.96
CA GLY A 109 11.63 20.06 -5.11
C GLY A 109 12.26 20.53 -3.80
N GLY A 110 13.60 20.59 -3.78
CA GLY A 110 14.34 20.81 -2.53
C GLY A 110 14.00 19.73 -1.51
N ASP A 111 13.61 20.13 -0.29
CA ASP A 111 13.21 19.19 0.76
C ASP A 111 11.74 18.74 0.66
N TRP A 112 10.94 19.27 -0.27
CA TRP A 112 9.50 19.03 -0.31
C TRP A 112 9.13 17.96 -1.33
N ILE A 113 8.13 17.16 -0.95
CA ILE A 113 7.60 16.06 -1.74
C ILE A 113 6.07 16.19 -1.75
N PHE A 114 5.46 16.11 -2.93
CA PHE A 114 4.02 16.03 -3.10
C PHE A 114 3.69 14.76 -3.85
N GLN A 115 2.77 13.97 -3.33
CA GLN A 115 2.41 12.69 -3.91
C GLN A 115 0.91 12.54 -4.04
N PHE A 116 0.52 11.95 -5.15
CA PHE A 116 -0.85 11.55 -5.44
C PHE A 116 -0.80 10.08 -5.81
N ASN A 117 -1.58 9.25 -5.13
CA ASN A 117 -1.73 7.86 -5.53
C ASN A 117 -3.19 7.44 -5.49
N GLY A 118 -3.50 6.35 -6.16
CA GLY A 118 -4.84 5.78 -6.11
C GLY A 118 -4.92 4.43 -6.78
N PHE A 119 -6.01 3.74 -6.50
CA PHE A 119 -6.35 2.44 -7.08
C PHE A 119 -7.86 2.31 -7.26
N ALA A 120 -8.25 1.43 -8.17
CA ALA A 120 -9.61 0.89 -8.26
C ALA A 120 -9.52 -0.64 -8.24
N PHE A 121 -10.42 -1.26 -7.49
CA PHE A 121 -10.51 -2.69 -7.26
C PHE A 121 -11.97 -3.09 -7.42
N ASP A 122 -12.22 -4.09 -8.24
CA ASP A 122 -13.55 -4.57 -8.58
C ASP A 122 -13.53 -6.09 -8.42
N VAL A 123 -14.43 -6.66 -7.61
CA VAL A 123 -14.54 -8.10 -7.38
C VAL A 123 -15.98 -8.59 -7.53
N GLU A 124 -16.14 -9.68 -8.27
CA GLU A 124 -17.39 -10.41 -8.41
C GLU A 124 -17.19 -11.85 -7.93
N ALA A 125 -17.90 -12.27 -6.89
CA ALA A 125 -17.75 -13.61 -6.35
C ALA A 125 -19.06 -14.17 -5.78
N ALA A 126 -19.06 -15.48 -5.53
CA ALA A 126 -20.19 -16.18 -4.95
C ALA A 126 -19.72 -17.08 -3.82
N SER A 127 -20.31 -16.90 -2.63
CA SER A 127 -20.02 -17.71 -1.45
C SER A 127 -21.31 -18.37 -0.92
N ARG A 128 -21.16 -19.22 0.09
CA ARG A 128 -22.27 -19.73 0.89
C ARG A 128 -22.30 -19.02 2.22
N ALA A 129 -23.48 -18.58 2.64
CA ALA A 129 -23.64 -17.95 3.94
C ALA A 129 -23.30 -18.94 5.07
N ASP A 130 -22.32 -18.62 5.90
CA ASP A 130 -21.98 -19.44 7.08
C ASP A 130 -22.92 -19.19 8.26
N ASP A 131 -23.54 -18.00 8.30
CA ASP A 131 -24.52 -17.58 9.28
C ASP A 131 -25.83 -17.10 8.64
N ALA A 132 -26.91 -17.11 9.41
CA ALA A 132 -28.21 -16.60 8.97
C ALA A 132 -28.33 -15.11 9.29
N PHE A 133 -28.75 -14.32 8.30
CA PHE A 133 -28.85 -12.87 8.41
C PHE A 133 -30.02 -12.32 7.63
N ALA A 134 -30.44 -11.09 7.94
CA ALA A 134 -31.32 -10.33 7.06
C ALA A 134 -30.45 -9.50 6.13
N ALA A 135 -30.49 -9.81 4.83
CA ALA A 135 -29.93 -8.90 3.86
C ALA A 135 -30.86 -7.66 3.82
N GLY A 136 -30.29 -6.50 4.15
CA GLY A 136 -30.98 -5.21 4.13
C GLY A 136 -31.62 -4.90 2.76
N GLY A 137 -32.33 -3.78 2.66
CA GLY A 137 -32.79 -3.29 1.34
C GLY A 137 -33.82 -4.14 0.59
N GLY A 138 -34.39 -5.19 1.22
CA GLY A 138 -35.45 -6.02 0.62
C GLY A 138 -35.00 -7.35 0.03
N ALA A 139 -33.72 -7.71 0.17
CA ALA A 139 -33.19 -9.00 -0.26
C ALA A 139 -33.67 -10.19 0.60
N GLY A 140 -34.29 -9.93 1.75
CA GLY A 140 -34.91 -10.97 2.58
C GLY A 140 -33.94 -11.65 3.54
N ALA A 141 -34.41 -12.70 4.21
CA ALA A 141 -33.57 -13.47 5.13
C ALA A 141 -32.75 -14.50 4.36
N VAL A 142 -31.44 -14.50 4.57
CA VAL A 142 -30.50 -15.49 4.07
C VAL A 142 -30.27 -16.52 5.17
N ALA A 143 -30.41 -17.79 4.82
CA ALA A 143 -30.16 -18.90 5.73
C ALA A 143 -28.73 -19.45 5.55
N VAL A 144 -28.24 -20.12 6.59
CA VAL A 144 -26.97 -20.86 6.53
C VAL A 144 -26.98 -21.83 5.35
N GLY A 145 -25.95 -21.74 4.51
CA GLY A 145 -25.73 -22.57 3.33
C GLY A 145 -26.37 -22.05 2.05
N ASP A 146 -27.13 -20.96 2.11
CA ASP A 146 -27.65 -20.26 0.93
C ASP A 146 -26.50 -19.66 0.12
N ARG A 147 -26.65 -19.64 -1.20
CA ARG A 147 -25.68 -19.00 -2.10
C ARG A 147 -25.92 -17.50 -2.09
N VAL A 148 -24.86 -16.75 -1.85
CA VAL A 148 -24.83 -15.28 -1.90
C VAL A 148 -23.81 -14.88 -2.96
N GLU A 149 -24.26 -14.09 -3.91
CA GLU A 149 -23.41 -13.47 -4.93
C GLU A 149 -23.16 -12.03 -4.50
N TYR A 150 -21.91 -11.58 -4.60
CA TYR A 150 -21.54 -10.22 -4.26
C TYR A 150 -20.68 -9.60 -5.35
N GLU A 151 -20.91 -8.32 -5.57
CA GLU A 151 -20.16 -7.43 -6.45
C GLU A 151 -19.72 -6.25 -5.58
N LEU A 152 -18.42 -5.96 -5.58
CA LEU A 152 -17.80 -4.94 -4.75
C LEU A 152 -16.88 -4.09 -5.63
N ASP A 153 -17.23 -2.82 -5.76
CA ASP A 153 -16.40 -1.78 -6.37
C ASP A 153 -15.78 -0.96 -5.24
N TYR A 154 -14.45 -0.98 -5.14
CA TYR A 154 -13.71 -0.32 -4.08
C TYR A 154 -12.52 0.45 -4.63
N GLY A 155 -12.40 1.72 -4.28
CA GLY A 155 -11.30 2.54 -4.73
C GLY A 155 -10.85 3.53 -3.67
N ALA A 156 -9.59 3.95 -3.80
CA ALA A 156 -9.07 5.02 -2.97
C ALA A 156 -8.22 6.00 -3.79
N PHE A 157 -8.26 7.25 -3.35
CA PHE A 157 -7.37 8.31 -3.81
C PHE A 157 -6.68 8.96 -2.62
N GLU A 158 -5.38 9.17 -2.73
CA GLU A 158 -4.52 9.67 -1.68
C GLU A 158 -3.74 10.90 -2.14
N PHE A 159 -3.62 11.87 -1.24
CA PHE A 159 -2.72 13.00 -1.38
C PHE A 159 -1.82 13.11 -0.15
N ASN A 160 -0.51 13.16 -0.39
CA ASN A 160 0.49 13.37 0.65
C ASN A 160 1.36 14.60 0.38
N MET A 161 1.69 15.29 1.45
CA MET A 161 2.71 16.32 1.50
C MET A 161 3.80 15.88 2.47
N GLY A 162 4.99 15.66 1.93
CA GLY A 162 6.16 15.16 2.62
C GLY A 162 7.31 16.15 2.68
N LYS A 163 8.21 15.89 3.62
CA LYS A 163 9.48 16.59 3.76
C LYS A 163 10.61 15.60 3.98
N HIS A 164 11.70 15.80 3.24
CA HIS A 164 12.96 15.14 3.47
C HIS A 164 13.57 15.53 4.82
N VAL A 165 13.97 14.55 5.62
CA VAL A 165 14.47 14.76 6.99
C VAL A 165 15.97 14.53 7.07
N TRP A 166 16.46 13.41 6.56
CA TRP A 166 17.89 13.11 6.57
C TRP A 166 18.29 12.21 5.41
N SER A 167 19.58 12.25 5.09
CA SER A 167 20.25 11.34 4.18
C SER A 167 21.52 10.81 4.85
N VAL A 168 21.71 9.49 4.85
CA VAL A 168 22.87 8.83 5.43
C VAL A 168 23.65 8.13 4.30
N PRO A 169 24.82 8.66 3.90
CA PRO A 169 25.69 7.94 2.98
C PRO A 169 26.32 6.74 3.69
N LEU A 170 26.31 5.57 3.06
CA LEU A 170 26.94 4.37 3.60
C LEU A 170 28.46 4.41 3.35
N LYS A 171 29.24 4.55 4.42
CA LYS A 171 30.69 4.85 4.40
C LYS A 171 31.58 3.85 3.65
N ASP A 172 31.08 2.65 3.36
CA ASP A 172 31.84 1.54 2.75
C ASP A 172 31.28 1.11 1.39
N ALA A 173 30.27 1.82 0.86
CA ALA A 173 29.71 1.58 -0.46
C ALA A 173 29.57 2.92 -1.20
N ASP A 174 30.44 3.15 -2.19
CA ASP A 174 30.31 4.29 -3.09
C ASP A 174 28.91 4.25 -3.75
N ASP A 175 28.28 5.42 -3.86
CA ASP A 175 26.95 5.61 -4.47
C ASP A 175 25.78 4.88 -3.78
N VAL A 176 25.87 4.61 -2.46
CA VAL A 176 24.73 4.17 -1.65
C VAL A 176 24.32 5.23 -0.64
N ALA A 177 23.07 5.67 -0.72
CA ALA A 177 22.45 6.61 0.21
C ALA A 177 21.14 6.04 0.76
N VAL A 178 20.89 6.33 2.04
CA VAL A 178 19.59 6.07 2.68
C VAL A 178 18.92 7.41 2.97
N ASP A 179 17.83 7.69 2.28
CA ASP A 179 16.99 8.86 2.52
C ASP A 179 15.79 8.50 3.40
N PHE A 180 15.36 9.48 4.19
CA PHE A 180 14.18 9.36 5.03
C PHE A 180 13.33 10.61 4.94
N ASP A 181 12.06 10.38 4.68
CA ASP A 181 11.05 11.41 4.49
C ASP A 181 9.90 11.19 5.49
N LEU A 182 9.32 12.27 5.99
CA LEU A 182 8.09 12.25 6.78
C LEU A 182 7.00 12.95 6.00
N TYR A 183 5.77 12.43 6.05
CA TYR A 183 4.65 13.01 5.33
C TYR A 183 3.35 12.99 6.12
N ALA A 184 2.44 13.86 5.72
CA ALA A 184 1.05 13.88 6.18
C ALA A 184 0.13 14.15 4.98
N GLY A 185 -1.11 13.66 5.07
CA GLY A 185 -1.99 13.63 3.90
C GLY A 185 -3.43 13.34 4.23
N ALA A 186 -4.18 13.01 3.18
CA ALA A 186 -5.54 12.51 3.27
C ALA A 186 -5.78 11.41 2.24
N ARG A 187 -6.58 10.40 2.61
CA ARG A 187 -7.01 9.30 1.72
C ARG A 187 -8.54 9.29 1.70
N ALA A 188 -9.11 9.38 0.51
CA ALA A 188 -10.55 9.30 0.28
C ALA A 188 -10.90 7.95 -0.33
N TYR A 189 -11.95 7.34 0.17
CA TYR A 189 -12.43 6.03 -0.21
C TYR A 189 -13.82 6.13 -0.84
N ALA A 190 -14.06 5.24 -1.81
CA ALA A 190 -15.38 5.00 -2.38
C ALA A 190 -15.61 3.49 -2.42
N LEU A 191 -16.78 3.07 -1.95
CA LEU A 191 -17.19 1.68 -1.80
C LEU A 191 -18.62 1.55 -2.30
N ASP A 192 -18.85 0.69 -3.27
CA ASP A 192 -20.18 0.29 -3.72
C ASP A 192 -20.28 -1.24 -3.60
N LEU A 193 -21.17 -1.72 -2.74
CA LEU A 193 -21.38 -3.14 -2.47
C LEU A 193 -22.79 -3.55 -2.93
N ARG A 194 -22.87 -4.62 -3.71
CA ARG A 194 -24.12 -5.23 -4.15
C ARG A 194 -24.15 -6.70 -3.75
N LEU A 195 -25.23 -7.10 -3.12
CA LEU A 195 -25.49 -8.48 -2.69
C LEU A 195 -26.72 -9.02 -3.40
N GLU A 196 -26.57 -10.12 -4.14
CA GLU A 196 -27.65 -10.88 -4.72
C GLU A 196 -27.84 -12.21 -4.00
N THR A 197 -29.08 -12.48 -3.62
CA THR A 197 -29.49 -13.68 -2.89
C THR A 197 -30.64 -14.33 -3.64
N GLY A 198 -30.95 -15.59 -3.33
CA GLY A 198 -32.12 -16.27 -3.91
C GLY A 198 -33.47 -15.57 -3.64
N SER A 199 -33.52 -14.65 -2.67
CA SER A 199 -34.72 -13.91 -2.26
C SER A 199 -34.76 -12.44 -2.72
N GLY A 200 -33.69 -11.90 -3.30
CA GLY A 200 -33.65 -10.54 -3.82
C GLY A 200 -32.24 -9.92 -3.82
N VAL A 201 -32.18 -8.63 -4.12
CA VAL A 201 -30.94 -7.85 -4.26
C VAL A 201 -30.90 -6.73 -3.23
N SER A 202 -29.75 -6.51 -2.61
CA SER A 202 -29.43 -5.40 -1.70
C SER A 202 -28.21 -4.66 -2.22
N SER A 203 -28.11 -3.36 -1.96
CA SER A 203 -26.90 -2.57 -2.25
C SER A 203 -26.62 -1.57 -1.14
N HIS A 204 -25.35 -1.19 -1.00
CA HIS A 204 -24.87 -0.19 -0.05
C HIS A 204 -23.71 0.59 -0.67
N ASP A 205 -23.76 1.92 -0.56
CA ASP A 205 -22.75 2.83 -1.09
C ASP A 205 -22.18 3.63 0.10
N ALA A 206 -20.86 3.67 0.24
CA ALA A 206 -20.16 4.36 1.32
C ALA A 206 -18.97 5.17 0.80
N GLN A 207 -18.77 6.36 1.39
CA GLN A 207 -17.67 7.27 1.04
C GLN A 207 -17.14 7.94 2.30
N TRP A 208 -15.83 7.86 2.51
CA TRP A 208 -15.20 8.46 3.68
C TRP A 208 -13.80 8.95 3.38
N ALA A 209 -13.23 9.70 4.33
CA ALA A 209 -11.86 10.16 4.22
C ALA A 209 -11.12 10.14 5.56
N ASP A 210 -9.88 9.66 5.48
CA ASP A 210 -8.92 9.60 6.58
C ASP A 210 -7.88 10.69 6.45
N ALA A 211 -7.47 11.25 7.59
CA ALA A 211 -6.23 12.00 7.68
C ALA A 211 -5.08 11.03 7.93
N LEU A 212 -3.93 11.26 7.28
CA LEU A 212 -2.80 10.34 7.25
C LEU A 212 -1.54 10.97 7.83
N VAL A 213 -0.70 10.14 8.44
CA VAL A 213 0.70 10.47 8.72
C VAL A 213 1.57 9.25 8.48
N GLY A 214 2.74 9.47 7.88
CA GLY A 214 3.62 8.38 7.52
C GLY A 214 5.08 8.77 7.37
N MET A 215 5.86 7.76 7.04
CA MET A 215 7.28 7.87 6.76
C MET A 215 7.66 7.04 5.55
N ARG A 216 8.67 7.48 4.83
CA ARG A 216 9.21 6.80 3.66
C ARG A 216 10.72 6.71 3.79
N MET A 217 11.25 5.53 3.49
CA MET A 217 12.68 5.26 3.41
C MET A 217 13.01 4.89 1.96
N ARG A 218 14.06 5.52 1.42
CA ARG A 218 14.58 5.19 0.09
C ARG A 218 16.04 4.80 0.21
N LEU A 219 16.41 3.69 -0.41
CA LEU A 219 17.78 3.22 -0.52
C LEU A 219 18.15 3.24 -2.00
N ASP A 220 19.06 4.15 -2.36
CA ASP A 220 19.63 4.20 -3.70
C ASP A 220 20.83 3.28 -3.77
N LEU A 221 20.84 2.41 -4.78
CA LEU A 221 21.88 1.43 -5.03
C LEU A 221 22.59 1.72 -6.36
N PRO A 222 23.85 1.28 -6.52
CA PRO A 222 24.58 1.45 -7.77
C PRO A 222 23.83 0.83 -8.96
N HIS A 223 24.10 1.35 -10.16
CA HIS A 223 23.51 0.86 -11.42
C HIS A 223 22.00 1.11 -11.58
N GLY A 224 21.47 2.13 -10.88
CA GLY A 224 20.09 2.57 -11.02
C GLY A 224 19.08 1.69 -10.28
N PHE A 225 19.53 0.87 -9.35
CA PHE A 225 18.65 0.11 -8.48
C PHE A 225 18.20 0.96 -7.29
N GLY A 226 16.99 0.74 -6.83
CA GLY A 226 16.43 1.41 -5.67
C GLY A 226 15.54 0.47 -4.87
N LEU A 227 15.46 0.73 -3.57
CA LEU A 227 14.47 0.10 -2.69
C LEU A 227 13.73 1.21 -1.94
N GLU A 228 12.42 1.24 -2.04
CA GLU A 228 11.57 2.15 -1.31
C GLU A 228 10.71 1.36 -0.31
N THR A 229 10.50 1.93 0.87
CA THR A 229 9.56 1.42 1.86
C THR A 229 8.78 2.58 2.45
N ALA A 230 7.46 2.51 2.38
CA ALA A 230 6.57 3.50 2.97
C ALA A 230 5.65 2.83 3.99
N VAL A 231 5.40 3.52 5.09
CA VAL A 231 4.42 3.12 6.11
C VAL A 231 3.66 4.35 6.55
N ASP A 232 2.33 4.24 6.56
CA ASP A 232 1.45 5.26 7.14
C ASP A 232 0.33 4.65 7.95
N VAL A 233 -0.24 5.51 8.79
CA VAL A 233 -1.45 5.24 9.54
C VAL A 233 -2.42 6.39 9.28
N GLY A 234 -3.68 6.02 9.08
CA GLY A 234 -4.80 6.90 8.86
C GLY A 234 -5.85 6.72 9.94
N GLY A 235 -6.63 7.78 10.14
CA GLY A 235 -7.80 7.71 10.98
C GLY A 235 -8.80 8.80 10.64
N GLY A 236 -10.07 8.48 10.88
CA GLY A 236 -11.21 9.24 10.40
C GLY A 236 -11.12 10.74 10.67
N ALA A 237 -11.41 11.50 9.62
CA ALA A 237 -11.63 12.94 9.67
C ALA A 237 -13.05 13.33 9.23
N PHE A 238 -13.67 12.59 8.27
CA PHE A 238 -14.99 12.91 7.71
C PHE A 238 -15.72 11.68 7.11
N GLY A 239 -17.06 11.67 7.15
CA GLY A 239 -17.93 10.74 6.39
C GLY A 239 -18.52 9.60 7.22
N VAL A 240 -17.82 9.14 8.25
CA VAL A 240 -18.16 7.96 9.06
C VAL A 240 -17.97 8.24 10.56
N ASP A 241 -18.51 7.36 11.41
CA ASP A 241 -18.44 7.51 12.88
C ASP A 241 -17.06 7.11 13.42
N GLY A 242 -16.39 6.18 12.75
CA GLY A 242 -15.03 5.78 13.05
C GLY A 242 -14.35 5.17 11.83
N SER A 243 -13.08 5.53 11.63
CA SER A 243 -12.21 4.89 10.64
C SER A 243 -10.79 4.82 11.19
N PHE A 244 -10.13 3.70 10.91
CA PHE A 244 -8.71 3.49 11.12
C PHE A 244 -8.15 2.78 9.89
N SER A 245 -6.99 3.22 9.42
CA SER A 245 -6.29 2.55 8.32
C SER A 245 -4.80 2.50 8.56
N TRP A 246 -4.13 1.53 7.96
CA TRP A 246 -2.68 1.50 7.89
C TRP A 246 -2.23 0.89 6.56
N ASP A 247 -1.11 1.39 6.06
CA ASP A 247 -0.52 0.96 4.79
C ASP A 247 0.96 0.66 4.99
N ILE A 248 1.43 -0.42 4.38
CA ILE A 248 2.84 -0.66 4.14
C ILE A 248 3.07 -1.01 2.66
N THR A 249 4.03 -0.31 2.07
CA THR A 249 4.48 -0.58 0.70
C THR A 249 5.99 -0.81 0.71
N VAL A 250 6.45 -1.85 0.00
CA VAL A 250 7.86 -2.12 -0.27
C VAL A 250 8.04 -2.27 -1.77
N ALA A 251 8.89 -1.46 -2.37
CA ALA A 251 9.07 -1.41 -3.81
C ALA A 251 10.55 -1.50 -4.19
N PHE A 252 10.88 -2.33 -5.18
CA PHE A 252 12.18 -2.39 -5.80
C PHE A 252 12.12 -1.80 -7.20
N THR A 253 12.97 -0.82 -7.45
CA THR A 253 12.97 -0.04 -8.68
C THR A 253 14.27 -0.27 -9.42
N TRP A 254 14.20 -0.36 -10.75
CA TRP A 254 15.37 -0.28 -11.62
C TRP A 254 15.15 0.79 -12.69
N VAL A 255 16.01 1.80 -12.70
CA VAL A 255 15.92 2.94 -13.60
C VAL A 255 17.04 2.91 -14.63
N TYR A 256 16.64 2.99 -15.90
CA TYR A 256 17.52 3.09 -17.06
C TYR A 256 17.71 4.57 -17.45
N GLU A 257 18.98 5.01 -17.50
CA GLU A 257 19.38 6.35 -17.97
C GLU A 257 18.57 7.51 -17.34
N ASN A 258 18.21 7.39 -16.07
CA ASN A 258 17.48 8.39 -15.28
C ASN A 258 16.13 8.87 -15.85
N THR A 259 15.59 8.21 -16.88
CA THR A 259 14.39 8.68 -17.59
C THR A 259 13.23 7.70 -17.47
N ALA A 260 13.51 6.40 -17.56
CA ALA A 260 12.50 5.36 -17.51
C ALA A 260 12.97 4.19 -16.67
N GLY A 261 12.06 3.53 -15.97
CA GLY A 261 12.36 2.39 -15.13
C GLY A 261 11.21 1.42 -15.03
N ILE A 262 11.48 0.34 -14.32
CA ILE A 262 10.48 -0.63 -13.89
C ILE A 262 10.49 -0.71 -12.38
N GLU A 263 9.33 -0.95 -11.81
CA GLU A 263 9.18 -1.16 -10.38
C GLU A 263 8.36 -2.42 -10.15
N ILE A 264 8.75 -3.17 -9.13
CA ILE A 264 7.98 -4.29 -8.59
C ILE A 264 7.92 -4.15 -7.09
N GLY A 265 6.77 -4.44 -6.50
CA GLY A 265 6.61 -4.25 -5.07
C GLY A 265 5.51 -5.09 -4.47
N PHE A 266 5.35 -4.91 -3.17
CA PHE A 266 4.28 -5.46 -2.38
C PHE A 266 3.64 -4.33 -1.58
N ARG A 267 2.31 -4.29 -1.58
CA ARG A 267 1.51 -3.36 -0.77
C ARG A 267 0.55 -4.15 0.10
N HIS A 268 0.38 -3.71 1.34
CA HIS A 268 -0.65 -4.18 2.25
C HIS A 268 -1.33 -2.97 2.88
N LEU A 269 -2.60 -2.78 2.53
CA LEU A 269 -3.49 -1.76 3.05
C LEU A 269 -4.57 -2.45 3.88
N SER A 270 -4.80 -2.01 5.12
CA SER A 270 -5.95 -2.44 5.90
C SER A 270 -6.73 -1.22 6.41
N VAL A 271 -8.05 -1.34 6.39
CA VAL A 271 -9.01 -0.29 6.68
C VAL A 271 -10.14 -0.89 7.50
N ASP A 272 -10.40 -0.28 8.66
CA ASP A 272 -11.47 -0.64 9.57
C ASP A 272 -12.38 0.58 9.65
N THR A 273 -13.64 0.46 9.26
CA THR A 273 -14.60 1.58 9.21
C THR A 273 -15.96 1.19 9.75
N VAL A 274 -16.60 2.11 10.47
CA VAL A 274 -17.95 1.97 11.02
C VAL A 274 -18.78 3.19 10.68
N GLU A 275 -19.96 2.97 10.11
CA GLU A 275 -20.98 3.97 9.79
C GLU A 275 -22.32 3.62 10.44
N GLY A 276 -22.94 4.57 11.15
CA GLY A 276 -24.24 4.37 11.77
C GLY A 276 -24.18 3.76 13.17
N GLU A 277 -25.37 3.53 13.75
CA GLU A 277 -25.50 2.92 15.08
C GLU A 277 -26.64 1.89 15.10
N GLY A 278 -26.40 0.74 15.74
CA GLY A 278 -27.45 -0.23 16.05
C GLY A 278 -27.96 -1.02 14.84
N ALA A 279 -29.23 -0.85 14.48
CA ALA A 279 -29.84 -1.62 13.38
C ALA A 279 -29.46 -1.10 11.97
N GLU A 280 -28.89 0.10 11.92
CA GLU A 280 -28.41 0.76 10.69
C GLU A 280 -26.88 0.78 10.63
N GLU A 281 -26.20 0.03 11.51
CA GLU A 281 -24.74 -0.04 11.59
C GLU A 281 -24.17 -0.81 10.39
N PHE A 282 -23.19 -0.21 9.74
CA PHE A 282 -22.37 -0.80 8.70
C PHE A 282 -20.92 -0.85 9.20
N GLU A 283 -20.31 -2.03 9.17
CA GLU A 283 -18.91 -2.24 9.51
C GLU A 283 -18.18 -2.84 8.31
N PHE A 284 -17.03 -2.26 7.98
CA PHE A 284 -16.16 -2.70 6.90
C PHE A 284 -14.75 -2.81 7.44
N ASP A 285 -14.34 -4.04 7.77
CA ASP A 285 -12.97 -4.39 8.13
C ASP A 285 -12.37 -5.12 6.93
N ASN A 286 -11.40 -4.51 6.26
CA ASN A 286 -10.77 -5.13 5.12
C ASN A 286 -9.25 -4.94 5.09
N ALA A 287 -8.60 -5.88 4.42
CA ALA A 287 -7.19 -5.91 4.12
C ALA A 287 -7.00 -6.29 2.65
N LEU A 288 -6.37 -5.40 1.89
CA LEU A 288 -5.88 -5.65 0.54
C LEU A 288 -4.37 -5.85 0.61
N ALA A 289 -3.89 -7.02 0.20
CA ALA A 289 -2.47 -7.33 0.18
C ALA A 289 -2.06 -7.98 -1.13
N GLY A 290 -1.03 -7.47 -1.80
CA GLY A 290 -0.68 -7.96 -3.12
C GLY A 290 0.61 -7.44 -3.69
N LEU A 291 1.08 -8.13 -4.73
CA LEU A 291 2.20 -7.67 -5.54
C LEU A 291 1.71 -6.63 -6.54
N PHE A 292 2.56 -5.66 -6.86
CA PHE A 292 2.32 -4.72 -7.95
C PHE A 292 3.54 -4.60 -8.85
N GLY A 293 3.31 -4.10 -10.06
CA GLY A 293 4.35 -3.71 -10.99
C GLY A 293 4.02 -2.37 -11.64
N ALA A 294 5.03 -1.51 -11.79
CA ALA A 294 4.88 -0.18 -12.37
C ALA A 294 5.93 0.10 -13.44
N VAL A 295 5.61 1.05 -14.33
CA VAL A 295 6.59 1.69 -15.20
C VAL A 295 6.92 3.05 -14.61
N VAL A 296 8.19 3.33 -14.36
CA VAL A 296 8.63 4.62 -13.81
C VAL A 296 8.99 5.55 -14.95
N ILE A 297 8.47 6.77 -14.94
CA ILE A 297 8.78 7.80 -15.93
C ILE A 297 9.19 9.09 -15.19
N ARG A 298 10.36 9.63 -15.50
CA ARG A 298 10.94 10.81 -14.84
C ARG A 298 11.12 11.99 -15.81
N PHE A 299 10.87 13.21 -15.33
CA PHE A 299 11.01 14.47 -16.06
C PHE A 299 11.80 15.51 -15.25
#